data_AF-A0A8H6QJ10-F1
#
_entry.id   AF-A0A8H6QJ10-F1
#
_cell.length_a   1.000
_cell.length_b   1.000
_cell.length_c   1.000
_cell.angle_alpha   90.00
_cell.angle_beta   90.00
_cell.angle_gamma   90.00
#
_symmetry.space_group_name_H-M   'P 1'
#
loop_
_entity.id
_entity.type
_entity.pdbx_description
1 polymer ?
#
loop_
_entity_poly.entity_id
_entity_poly.type
_entity_poly.pdbx_seq_one_letter_code
_entity_poly.pdbx_strand_id
1 'polypeptide(L)'
;MSAQQPTEQPWHAAFPAPRNTARSISREEMLQWMREGKQAGEDYVLVDLRRNDHEGGTIKGSLNLPAQSLYYSLPTVYNLLRAGGGYA
;
A
#
# COMPACT_ATOMS: atom_id res chain seq x y z
N MET A 1 -26.42 -33.20 17.15
CA MET A 1 -26.50 -32.23 16.05
C MET A 1 -25.23 -31.41 16.08
N SER A 2 -24.34 -31.58 15.09
CA SER A 2 -23.10 -30.79 15.03
C SER A 2 -23.45 -29.40 14.49
N ALA A 3 -23.15 -28.34 15.25
CA ALA A 3 -23.33 -26.98 14.79
C ALA A 3 -22.31 -26.68 13.68
N GLN A 4 -22.79 -26.22 12.52
CA GLN A 4 -21.95 -25.68 11.47
C GLN A 4 -21.22 -24.45 12.03
N GLN A 5 -19.89 -24.46 12.01
CA GLN A 5 -19.12 -23.26 12.36
C GLN A 5 -19.39 -22.16 11.31
N PRO A 6 -19.58 -20.90 11.71
CA PRO A 6 -19.74 -19.81 10.75
C PRO A 6 -18.51 -19.74 9.85
N THR A 7 -18.72 -19.68 8.54
CA THR A 7 -17.66 -19.42 7.58
C THR A 7 -17.09 -18.04 7.85
N GLU A 8 -15.83 -17.97 8.28
CA GLU A 8 -15.16 -16.70 8.52
C GLU A 8 -15.07 -15.94 7.19
N GLN A 9 -15.68 -14.75 7.14
CA GLN A 9 -15.59 -13.90 5.97
C GLN A 9 -14.18 -13.34 5.86
N PRO A 10 -13.63 -13.20 4.65
CA PRO A 10 -12.32 -12.59 4.49
C PRO A 10 -12.37 -11.13 4.97
N TRP A 11 -11.32 -10.66 5.62
CA TRP A 11 -11.26 -9.32 6.25
C TRP A 11 -11.63 -8.18 5.29
N HIS A 12 -11.32 -8.32 3.99
CA HIS A 12 -11.56 -7.29 2.99
C HIS A 12 -13.04 -7.17 2.60
N ALA A 13 -13.89 -8.14 2.95
CA ALA A 13 -15.34 -8.08 2.71
C ALA A 13 -16.03 -6.93 3.48
N ALA A 14 -15.38 -6.38 4.51
CA ALA A 14 -15.86 -5.20 5.24
C ALA A 14 -15.73 -3.88 4.44
N PHE A 15 -15.03 -3.88 3.30
CA PHE A 15 -14.78 -2.68 2.51
C PHE A 15 -15.59 -2.67 1.20
N PRO A 16 -15.88 -1.49 0.64
CA PRO A 16 -16.51 -1.39 -0.67
C PRO A 16 -15.68 -2.05 -1.77
N ALA A 17 -16.36 -2.50 -2.83
CA ALA A 17 -15.69 -3.00 -4.01
C ALA A 17 -14.74 -1.94 -4.62
N PRO A 18 -13.56 -2.34 -5.14
CA PRO A 18 -12.66 -1.43 -5.83
C PRO A 18 -13.37 -0.72 -6.98
N ARG A 19 -13.15 0.60 -7.08
CA ARG A 19 -13.74 1.42 -8.16
C ARG A 19 -12.92 1.34 -9.44
N ASN A 20 -11.62 1.11 -9.32
CA ASN A 20 -10.63 1.08 -10.41
C ASN A 20 -9.58 0.00 -10.13
N THR A 21 -8.93 -0.48 -11.20
CA THR A 21 -7.76 -1.35 -11.12
C THR A 21 -6.50 -0.54 -11.36
N ALA A 22 -5.55 -0.60 -10.43
CA ALA A 22 -4.25 0.04 -10.61
C ALA A 22 -3.43 -0.70 -11.69
N ARG A 23 -2.58 0.02 -12.42
CA ARG A 23 -1.61 -0.60 -13.31
C ARG A 23 -0.54 -1.32 -12.50
N SER A 24 -0.11 -2.47 -12.98
CA SER A 24 1.04 -3.18 -12.41
C SER A 24 2.34 -2.61 -12.97
N ILE A 25 3.35 -2.53 -12.10
CA ILE A 25 4.74 -2.26 -12.47
C ILE A 25 5.56 -3.54 -12.30
N SER A 26 6.51 -3.81 -13.19
CA SER A 26 7.40 -4.95 -13.05
C SER A 26 8.50 -4.68 -12.01
N ARG A 27 9.10 -5.75 -11.49
CA ARG A 27 10.28 -5.64 -10.62
C ARG A 27 11.43 -4.90 -11.32
N GLU A 28 11.63 -5.20 -12.61
CA GLU A 28 12.71 -4.66 -13.43
C GLU A 28 12.52 -3.15 -13.64
N GLU A 29 11.30 -2.71 -13.90
CA GLU A 29 10.97 -1.29 -14.05
C GLU A 29 11.21 -0.52 -12.75
N MET A 30 10.76 -1.08 -11.61
CA MET A 30 11.01 -0.50 -10.30
C MET A 30 12.50 -0.43 -9.95
N LEU A 31 13.25 -1.49 -10.25
CA LEU A 31 14.70 -1.51 -10.06
C LEU A 31 15.39 -0.49 -10.97
N GLN A 32 14.90 -0.31 -12.19
CA GLN A 32 15.42 0.69 -13.12
C GLN A 32 15.24 2.11 -12.57
N TRP A 33 14.07 2.44 -12.02
CA TRP A 33 13.85 3.74 -11.35
C TRP A 33 14.88 4.01 -10.25
N MET A 34 15.17 3.00 -9.42
CA MET A 34 16.18 3.14 -8.36
C MET A 34 17.59 3.37 -8.94
N ARG A 35 17.93 2.68 -10.03
CA ARG A 35 19.25 2.82 -10.70
C ARG A 35 19.41 4.17 -11.37
N GLU A 36 18.31 4.74 -11.87
CA GLU A 36 18.25 6.07 -12.48
C GLU A 36 18.24 7.20 -11.44
N GLY A 37 18.25 6.86 -10.15
CA GLY A 37 18.32 7.84 -9.07
C GLY A 37 16.98 8.44 -8.67
N LYS A 38 15.84 7.87 -9.12
CA LYS A 38 14.53 8.29 -8.62
C LYS A 38 14.43 8.07 -7.10
N GLN A 39 13.93 9.07 -6.40
CA GLN A 39 13.89 9.09 -4.94
C GLN A 39 12.49 8.78 -4.41
N ALA A 40 12.41 7.78 -3.53
CA ALA A 40 11.19 7.51 -2.78
C ALA A 40 10.87 8.69 -1.84
N GLY A 41 9.64 9.18 -1.88
CA GLY A 41 9.19 10.39 -1.17
C GLY A 41 9.23 11.67 -2.01
N GLU A 42 9.92 11.66 -3.15
CA GLU A 42 9.97 12.80 -4.09
C GLU A 42 9.35 12.42 -5.45
N ASP A 43 9.93 11.43 -6.13
CA ASP A 43 9.48 10.98 -7.46
C ASP A 43 8.34 9.96 -7.39
N TYR A 44 8.33 9.15 -6.33
CA TYR A 44 7.30 8.14 -6.08
C TYR A 44 7.15 7.84 -4.60
N VAL A 45 5.99 7.31 -4.20
CA VAL A 45 5.77 6.77 -2.86
C VAL A 45 5.64 5.26 -2.97
N LEU A 46 6.41 4.53 -2.18
CA LEU A 46 6.32 3.09 -2.10
C LEU A 46 5.57 2.70 -0.82
N VAL A 47 4.43 2.03 -0.98
CA VAL A 47 3.60 1.60 0.14
C VAL A 47 3.68 0.09 0.30
N ASP A 48 4.21 -0.35 1.45
CA ASP A 48 4.24 -1.75 1.85
C ASP A 48 2.95 -2.08 2.63
N LEU A 49 2.13 -2.96 2.07
CA LEU A 49 0.80 -3.30 2.60
C LEU A 49 0.80 -4.45 3.62
N ARG A 50 1.98 -4.99 3.94
CA ARG A 50 2.14 -6.06 4.93
C ARG A 50 1.81 -5.57 6.35
N ARG A 51 1.48 -6.51 7.24
CA ARG A 51 1.35 -6.23 8.69
C ARG A 51 2.73 -6.37 9.33
N ASN A 52 2.88 -7.27 10.30
CA ASN A 52 4.13 -7.50 11.02
C ASN A 52 5.07 -8.43 10.24
N ASP A 53 4.63 -8.98 9.10
CA ASP A 53 5.40 -9.87 8.22
C ASP A 53 6.47 -9.14 7.37
N HIS A 54 6.86 -7.92 7.75
CA HIS A 54 7.93 -7.14 7.12
C HIS A 54 9.29 -7.27 7.82
N GLU A 55 9.38 -8.02 8.92
CA GLU A 55 10.57 -8.16 9.77
C GLU A 55 11.80 -8.76 9.05
N GLY A 56 11.59 -9.48 7.93
CA GLY A 56 12.67 -10.00 7.08
C GLY A 56 13.30 -8.98 6.13
N GLY A 57 12.83 -7.74 6.14
CA GLY A 57 13.32 -6.66 5.30
C GLY A 57 12.21 -6.01 4.48
N THR A 58 12.43 -4.73 4.19
CA THR A 58 11.57 -3.91 3.34
C THR A 58 12.39 -3.28 2.24
N ILE A 59 11.70 -2.80 1.21
CA ILE A 59 12.36 -2.01 0.19
C ILE A 59 12.66 -0.64 0.80
N LYS A 60 13.91 -0.18 0.65
CA LYS A 60 14.37 1.10 1.19
C LYS A 60 13.45 2.24 0.74
N GLY A 61 13.04 3.08 1.69
CA GLY A 61 12.13 4.21 1.44
C GLY A 61 10.65 3.85 1.36
N SER A 62 10.27 2.59 1.62
CA SER A 62 8.86 2.21 1.73
C SER A 62 8.22 2.70 3.03
N LEU A 63 6.94 3.03 2.95
CA LEU A 63 6.05 3.28 4.09
C LEU A 63 5.23 2.02 4.36
N ASN A 64 5.33 1.44 5.55
CA ASN A 64 4.47 0.33 5.93
C ASN A 64 3.09 0.84 6.37
N LEU A 65 2.07 0.59 5.55
CA LEU A 65 0.67 0.95 5.80
C LEU A 65 -0.19 -0.30 5.58
N PRO A 66 -0.49 -1.08 6.63
CA PRO A 66 -1.17 -2.35 6.49
C PRO A 66 -2.51 -2.25 5.74
N ALA A 67 -2.76 -3.20 4.82
CA ALA A 67 -3.96 -3.20 4.00
C ALA A 67 -5.27 -3.13 4.80
N GLN A 68 -5.28 -3.70 6.00
CA GLN A 68 -6.45 -3.79 6.87
C GLN A 68 -6.89 -2.44 7.47
N SER A 69 -5.97 -1.47 7.57
CA SER A 69 -6.27 -0.13 8.08
C SER A 69 -6.15 0.96 7.01
N LEU A 70 -5.53 0.66 5.86
CA LEU A 70 -5.27 1.63 4.80
C LEU A 70 -6.54 2.32 4.29
N TYR A 71 -7.67 1.59 4.14
CA TYR A 71 -8.92 2.18 3.63
C TYR A 71 -9.36 3.40 4.47
N TYR A 72 -9.25 3.31 5.80
CA TYR A 72 -9.63 4.39 6.71
C TYR A 72 -8.64 5.55 6.71
N SER A 73 -7.35 5.27 6.52
CA SER A 73 -6.29 6.30 6.52
C SER A 73 -6.06 6.93 5.14
N LEU A 74 -6.59 6.34 4.06
CA LEU A 74 -6.33 6.75 2.68
C LEU A 74 -6.61 8.24 2.41
N PRO A 75 -7.72 8.86 2.88
CA PRO A 75 -7.95 10.28 2.66
C PRO A 75 -6.87 11.16 3.30
N THR A 76 -6.45 10.84 4.52
CA THR A 76 -5.41 11.58 5.24
C THR A 76 -4.06 11.41 4.55
N VAL A 77 -3.68 10.18 4.17
CA VAL A 77 -2.44 9.89 3.45
C VAL A 77 -2.42 10.66 2.13
N TYR A 78 -3.51 10.63 1.36
CA TYR A 78 -3.62 11.36 0.10
C TYR A 78 -3.46 12.87 0.29
N ASN A 79 -4.06 13.45 1.33
CA ASN A 79 -3.92 14.87 1.65
C ASN A 79 -2.47 15.23 2.02
N LEU A 80 -1.79 14.40 2.81
CA LEU A 80 -0.39 14.61 3.18
C LEU A 80 0.52 14.58 1.95
N LEU A 81 0.36 13.59 1.08
CA LEU A 81 1.16 13.46 -0.14
C LEU A 81 0.93 14.64 -1.10
N ARG A 82 -0.32 15.08 -1.22
CA ARG A 82 -0.68 16.22 -2.06
C ARG A 82 -0.19 17.56 -1.50
N ALA A 83 -0.21 17.74 -0.17
CA ALA A 83 0.29 18.95 0.47
C ALA A 83 1.83 19.02 0.47
N GLY A 84 2.51 17.88 0.59
CA GLY A 84 3.97 17.78 0.54
C GLY A 84 4.56 17.95 -0.86
N GLY A 85 3.80 17.64 -1.91
CA GLY A 85 4.19 17.87 -3.32
C GLY A 85 4.09 19.33 -3.78
N GLY A 86 4.19 20.29 -2.86
CA GLY A 86 4.07 21.72 -3.15
C GLY A 86 5.17 22.20 -4.10
N TYR A 87 4.74 22.74 -5.24
CA TYR A 87 5.48 23.82 -5.88
C TYR A 87 5.61 24.96 -4.85
N ALA A 88 6.84 25.21 -4.39
CA ALA A 88 7.29 26.53 -3.96
C ALA A 88 7.94 27.22 -5.16
#